data_AF-A0A957VXJ7-F1
#
_entry.id   AF-A0A957VXJ7-F1
#
_cell.length_a   1.000
_cell.length_b   1.000
_cell.length_c   1.000
_cell.angle_alpha   90.00
_cell.angle_beta   90.00
_cell.angle_gamma   90.00
#
_symmetry.space_group_name_H-M   'P 1'
#
loop_
_entity.id
_entity.type
_entity.pdbx_description
1 polymer ?
#
loop_
_entity_poly.entity_id
_entity_poly.type
_entity_poly.pdbx_seq_one_letter_code
_entity_poly.pdbx_strand_id
1 'polypeptide(L)'
;MKPLGAPLPPDLKNSVADVRRLFTLSEQRLDRLRLNGATRSNQPQADLNLWFQITLKSGVDAADFIRNLRSLNSVEIAEPAPLPAPPAAITPDFTANQGYLNGATAGIHARDMWTVPGGDGSGITIYDVEYSWNQTHEDLSKANGVALLVSPGDTASDPFFNNNHGTAVLGELIATNNSLGVTGIAWGSSIGLVPAYTVNLSYNPANAILLAVADGSPGDVILLEQQFPVCGLSDYGPVEWINSVFDAIQTATANGLVVVEAAGNGNVDLDQAACGTAFNRTVRDSGAIIVGAGGAPTGSSDRERLSFSSYGSRVDLQGWGQSVMTTGYGTYYVDPDNPINPNRWYSSTFNGTSSASPIVAGSAAILQGIAKEVGILITPAKMRTVLVQTGSPQLGDTTEHIGPRPNLQQASLTLFVPDLTATNTSSTGSSGLVGVPFTWQVTVANTGTGSAIFEAGKTILIDNLPASGAIYGAPTVNNSVNVTNAANIVCTIVANNLSCTANGANVTLGPITGQFKVSFKVTPTVGGSLRNPRTNGLCRVDPQAVVSESNENNNNCGQTIIIRKKTYLPLLSKN
;
A
#
# COMPACT_ATOMS: atom_id res chain seq x y z
N MET A 1 -11.15 -49.96 -54.42
CA MET A 1 -11.99 -49.40 -53.34
C MET A 1 -12.76 -50.54 -52.69
N LYS A 2 -12.30 -51.05 -51.55
CA LYS A 2 -13.13 -51.88 -50.67
C LYS A 2 -13.97 -50.89 -49.84
N PRO A 3 -15.30 -50.91 -49.89
CA PRO A 3 -16.11 -50.10 -48.98
C PRO A 3 -15.87 -50.61 -47.56
N LEU A 4 -15.81 -49.71 -46.58
CA LEU A 4 -15.86 -50.08 -45.18
C LEU A 4 -17.12 -50.86 -44.85
N GLY A 5 -17.00 -51.67 -43.79
CA GLY A 5 -18.11 -52.41 -43.21
C GLY A 5 -19.33 -51.52 -42.97
N ALA A 6 -20.49 -52.05 -43.37
CA ALA A 6 -21.83 -51.49 -43.29
C ALA A 6 -22.00 -50.03 -43.78
N PRO A 7 -22.76 -49.77 -44.86
CA PRO A 7 -23.17 -48.40 -45.19
C PRO A 7 -23.93 -47.79 -44.00
N LEU A 8 -23.71 -46.50 -43.72
CA LEU A 8 -24.50 -45.76 -42.74
C LEU A 8 -26.00 -46.00 -43.00
N PRO A 9 -26.81 -46.22 -41.96
CA PRO A 9 -28.26 -46.33 -42.10
C PRO A 9 -28.83 -45.13 -42.87
N PRO A 10 -29.90 -45.31 -43.66
CA PRO A 10 -30.48 -44.23 -44.49
C PRO A 10 -30.72 -42.93 -43.73
N ASP A 11 -31.20 -43.02 -42.49
CA ASP A 11 -31.54 -41.86 -41.65
C ASP A 11 -30.30 -41.03 -41.27
N LEU A 12 -29.18 -41.69 -40.99
CA LEU A 12 -27.90 -41.00 -40.76
C LEU A 12 -27.31 -40.51 -42.08
N LYS A 13 -27.36 -41.33 -43.13
CA LYS A 13 -26.81 -40.98 -44.45
C LYS A 13 -27.43 -39.70 -45.03
N ASN A 14 -28.73 -39.48 -44.80
CA ASN A 14 -29.43 -38.28 -45.25
C ASN A 14 -28.89 -36.98 -44.62
N SER A 15 -28.31 -37.08 -43.43
CA SER A 15 -27.76 -35.96 -42.67
C SER A 15 -26.29 -35.65 -43.00
N VAL A 16 -25.63 -36.50 -43.79
CA VAL A 16 -24.21 -36.40 -44.11
C VAL A 16 -23.99 -35.68 -45.45
N ALA A 17 -23.08 -34.71 -45.46
CA ALA A 17 -22.61 -34.00 -46.64
C ALA A 17 -21.38 -34.68 -47.27
N ASP A 18 -20.43 -35.14 -46.45
CA ASP A 18 -19.19 -35.81 -46.90
C ASP A 18 -18.69 -36.81 -45.85
N VAL A 19 -18.03 -37.88 -46.30
CA VAL A 19 -17.31 -38.84 -45.44
C VAL A 19 -15.95 -39.11 -46.06
N ARG A 20 -14.89 -38.90 -45.28
CA ARG A 20 -13.51 -39.15 -45.72
C ARG A 20 -12.69 -39.82 -44.63
N ARG A 21 -11.62 -40.51 -45.02
CA ARG A 21 -10.62 -41.01 -44.07
C ARG A 21 -9.98 -39.82 -43.35
N LEU A 22 -9.86 -39.91 -42.02
CA LEU A 22 -9.22 -38.87 -41.23
C LEU A 22 -7.72 -38.77 -41.56
N PHE A 23 -7.06 -39.93 -41.70
CA PHE A 23 -5.64 -40.01 -42.04
C PHE A 23 -5.43 -40.22 -43.54
N THR A 24 -4.55 -39.42 -44.13
CA THR A 24 -4.34 -39.34 -45.58
C THR A 24 -3.29 -40.31 -46.13
N LEU A 25 -2.52 -40.96 -45.25
CA LEU A 25 -1.55 -41.99 -45.66
C LEU A 25 -2.26 -43.22 -46.26
N SER A 26 -1.56 -43.93 -47.15
CA SER A 26 -2.09 -45.18 -47.73
C SER A 26 -2.32 -46.23 -46.65
N GLU A 27 -3.31 -47.10 -46.85
CA GLU A 27 -3.67 -48.15 -45.89
C GLU A 27 -2.45 -49.04 -45.54
N GLN A 28 -1.71 -49.47 -46.56
CA GLN A 28 -0.48 -50.25 -46.39
C GLN A 28 0.59 -49.52 -45.55
N ARG A 29 0.65 -48.19 -45.62
CA ARG A 29 1.59 -47.40 -44.83
C ARG A 29 1.13 -47.30 -43.37
N LEU A 30 -0.17 -47.10 -43.13
CA LEU A 30 -0.75 -47.09 -41.78
C LEU A 30 -0.63 -48.47 -41.11
N ASP A 31 -0.88 -49.56 -41.84
CA ASP A 31 -0.69 -50.93 -41.32
C ASP A 31 0.75 -51.19 -40.91
N ARG A 32 1.71 -50.76 -41.74
CA ARG A 32 3.13 -50.88 -41.42
C ARG A 32 3.52 -50.04 -40.19
N LEU A 33 2.99 -48.83 -40.06
CA LEU A 33 3.21 -47.99 -38.88
C LEU A 33 2.62 -48.63 -37.61
N ARG A 34 1.42 -49.20 -37.70
CA ARG A 34 0.77 -49.93 -36.61
C ARG A 34 1.61 -51.13 -36.15
N LEU A 35 2.03 -51.99 -37.08
CA LEU A 35 2.85 -53.17 -36.76
C LEU A 35 4.19 -52.79 -36.13
N ASN A 36 4.89 -51.83 -36.73
CA ASN A 36 6.17 -51.34 -36.21
C ASN A 36 6.01 -50.71 -34.82
N GLY A 37 4.97 -49.91 -34.62
CA GLY A 37 4.63 -49.32 -33.32
C GLY A 37 4.39 -50.40 -32.27
N ALA A 38 3.57 -51.41 -32.59
CA ALA A 38 3.23 -52.49 -31.67
C ALA A 38 4.46 -53.32 -31.26
N THR A 39 5.34 -53.62 -32.21
CA THR A 39 6.61 -54.32 -31.92
C THR A 39 7.54 -53.49 -31.05
N ARG A 40 7.66 -52.18 -31.30
CA ARG A 40 8.59 -51.31 -30.56
C ARG A 40 8.10 -50.98 -29.16
N SER A 41 6.81 -50.73 -28.99
CA SER A 41 6.24 -50.34 -27.71
C SER A 41 5.83 -51.54 -26.84
N ASN A 42 5.83 -52.76 -27.40
CA ASN A 42 5.28 -53.96 -26.79
C ASN A 42 3.82 -53.78 -26.31
N GLN A 43 3.03 -53.01 -27.08
CA GLN A 43 1.64 -52.69 -26.78
C GLN A 43 0.81 -52.74 -28.06
N PRO A 44 -0.44 -53.22 -28.03
CA PRO A 44 -1.34 -53.11 -29.18
C PRO A 44 -1.48 -51.65 -29.64
N GLN A 45 -1.56 -51.44 -30.96
CA GLN A 45 -1.74 -50.13 -31.57
C GLN A 45 -3.09 -50.06 -32.28
N ALA A 46 -3.77 -48.92 -32.19
CA ALA A 46 -5.04 -48.68 -32.87
C ALA A 46 -4.90 -48.79 -34.39
N ASP A 47 -5.96 -49.24 -35.06
CA ASP A 47 -6.01 -49.27 -36.52
C ASP A 47 -6.46 -47.90 -37.05
N LEU A 48 -5.48 -47.09 -37.47
CA LEU A 48 -5.74 -45.76 -38.00
C LEU A 48 -6.52 -45.77 -39.33
N ASN A 49 -6.68 -46.93 -39.98
CA ASN A 49 -7.56 -47.05 -41.15
C ASN A 49 -9.05 -46.93 -40.80
N LEU A 50 -9.41 -47.09 -39.52
CA LEU A 50 -10.79 -47.09 -39.05
C LEU A 50 -11.32 -45.70 -38.65
N TRP A 51 -10.50 -44.65 -38.79
CA TRP A 51 -10.88 -43.28 -38.43
C TRP A 51 -11.41 -42.49 -39.62
N PHE A 52 -12.60 -41.92 -39.45
CA PHE A 52 -13.30 -41.13 -40.47
C PHE A 52 -13.67 -39.75 -39.95
N GLN A 53 -13.62 -38.77 -40.84
CA GLN A 53 -14.25 -37.47 -40.62
C GLN A 53 -15.55 -37.42 -41.41
N ILE A 54 -16.64 -37.13 -40.71
CA ILE A 54 -17.97 -36.97 -41.29
C ILE A 54 -18.32 -35.47 -41.23
N THR A 55 -18.65 -34.89 -42.38
CA THR A 55 -19.18 -33.53 -42.47
C THR A 55 -20.70 -33.61 -42.57
N LEU A 56 -21.41 -32.95 -41.66
CA LEU A 56 -22.88 -32.92 -41.65
C LEU A 56 -23.40 -31.82 -42.58
N LYS A 57 -24.64 -32.00 -43.08
CA LYS A 57 -25.35 -30.94 -43.81
C LYS A 57 -25.72 -29.79 -42.85
N SER A 58 -25.87 -28.60 -43.41
CA SER A 58 -26.32 -27.41 -42.65
C SER A 58 -27.67 -27.67 -41.95
N GLY A 59 -27.79 -27.20 -40.71
CA GLY A 59 -29.01 -27.33 -39.89
C GLY A 59 -29.18 -28.69 -39.18
N VAL A 60 -28.27 -29.64 -39.37
CA VAL A 60 -28.28 -30.91 -38.64
C VAL A 60 -27.72 -30.69 -37.23
N ASP A 61 -28.43 -31.19 -36.22
CA ASP A 61 -27.94 -31.24 -34.84
C ASP A 61 -26.82 -32.29 -34.72
N ALA A 62 -25.59 -31.80 -34.49
CA ALA A 62 -24.41 -32.64 -34.38
C ALA A 62 -24.41 -33.53 -33.13
N ALA A 63 -24.98 -33.07 -32.02
CA ALA A 63 -25.04 -33.85 -30.79
C ALA A 63 -25.98 -35.05 -30.95
N ASP A 64 -27.14 -34.83 -31.56
CA ASP A 64 -28.12 -35.87 -31.86
C ASP A 64 -27.57 -36.87 -32.87
N PHE A 65 -26.91 -36.37 -33.92
CA PHE A 65 -26.24 -37.22 -34.90
C PHE A 65 -25.16 -38.11 -34.25
N ILE A 66 -24.33 -37.57 -33.36
CA ILE A 66 -23.30 -38.34 -32.64
C ILE A 66 -23.95 -39.41 -31.76
N ARG A 67 -25.03 -39.09 -31.02
CA ARG A 67 -25.73 -40.09 -30.19
C ARG A 67 -26.25 -41.25 -31.03
N ASN A 68 -26.85 -40.97 -32.17
CA ASN A 68 -27.36 -41.99 -33.09
C ASN A 68 -26.23 -42.76 -33.80
N LEU A 69 -25.11 -42.11 -34.09
CA LEU A 69 -23.95 -42.78 -34.68
C LEU A 69 -23.31 -43.78 -33.69
N ARG A 70 -23.25 -43.43 -32.40
CA ARG A 70 -22.75 -44.29 -31.32
C ARG A 70 -23.64 -45.51 -31.04
N SER A 71 -24.91 -45.52 -31.47
CA SER A 71 -25.78 -46.69 -31.29
C SER A 71 -25.55 -47.79 -32.34
N LEU A 72 -24.67 -47.57 -33.33
CA LEU A 72 -24.30 -48.58 -34.30
C LEU A 72 -23.24 -49.51 -33.71
N ASN A 73 -23.46 -50.82 -33.78
CA ASN A 73 -22.49 -51.84 -33.32
C ASN A 73 -21.12 -51.75 -34.01
N SER A 74 -21.04 -51.08 -35.16
CA SER A 74 -19.82 -50.86 -35.93
C SER A 74 -19.05 -49.58 -35.55
N VAL A 75 -19.57 -48.77 -34.62
CA VAL A 75 -18.97 -47.51 -34.18
C VAL A 75 -18.47 -47.69 -32.76
N GLU A 76 -17.14 -47.69 -32.59
CA GLU A 76 -16.51 -47.76 -31.27
C GLU A 76 -16.48 -46.38 -30.58
N ILE A 77 -16.16 -45.33 -31.33
CA ILE A 77 -16.07 -43.94 -30.85
C ILE A 77 -16.64 -43.02 -31.94
N ALA A 78 -17.39 -41.99 -31.52
CA ALA A 78 -17.75 -40.85 -32.35
C ALA A 78 -17.70 -39.58 -31.51
N GLU A 79 -17.02 -38.54 -31.99
CA GLU A 79 -16.79 -37.30 -31.26
C GLU A 79 -16.79 -36.09 -32.20
N PRO A 80 -17.06 -34.87 -31.70
CA PRO A 80 -16.94 -33.67 -32.50
C PRO A 80 -15.51 -33.49 -33.00
N ALA A 81 -15.33 -33.18 -34.28
CA ALA A 81 -14.02 -32.83 -34.81
C ALA A 81 -13.57 -31.49 -34.19
N PRO A 82 -12.31 -31.37 -33.74
CA PRO A 82 -11.82 -30.12 -33.18
C PRO A 82 -11.79 -29.03 -34.26
N LEU A 83 -12.27 -27.84 -33.92
CA LEU A 83 -12.09 -26.64 -34.74
C LEU A 83 -10.77 -25.96 -34.36
N PRO A 84 -10.03 -25.38 -35.32
CA PRO A 84 -8.91 -24.51 -34.99
C PRO A 84 -9.40 -23.35 -34.13
N ALA A 85 -8.81 -23.17 -32.95
CA ALA A 85 -9.05 -22.02 -32.08
C ALA A 85 -7.73 -21.25 -31.90
N PRO A 86 -7.73 -19.91 -32.01
CA PRO A 86 -6.57 -19.13 -31.60
C PRO A 86 -6.31 -19.34 -30.10
N PRO A 87 -5.06 -19.15 -29.63
CA PRO A 87 -4.81 -19.07 -28.19
C PRO A 87 -5.66 -17.95 -27.58
N ALA A 88 -6.18 -18.18 -26.37
CA ALA A 88 -7.03 -17.21 -25.70
C ALA A 88 -6.31 -15.86 -25.50
N ALA A 89 -7.06 -14.77 -25.64
CA ALA A 89 -6.56 -13.43 -25.44
C ALA A 89 -6.09 -13.22 -23.99
N ILE A 90 -4.89 -12.66 -23.84
CA ILE A 90 -4.29 -12.29 -22.57
C ILE A 90 -4.52 -10.79 -22.37
N THR A 91 -4.98 -10.41 -21.18
CA THR A 91 -5.18 -9.00 -20.82
C THR A 91 -3.81 -8.31 -20.79
N PRO A 92 -3.60 -7.21 -21.54
CA PRO A 92 -2.36 -6.46 -21.49
C PRO A 92 -2.14 -5.73 -20.16
N ASP A 93 -0.91 -5.28 -19.92
CA ASP A 93 -0.56 -4.36 -18.83
C ASP A 93 -0.92 -2.91 -19.24
N PHE A 94 -1.69 -2.23 -18.39
CA PHE A 94 -2.15 -0.86 -18.55
C PHE A 94 -1.58 0.09 -17.49
N THR A 95 -0.63 -0.36 -16.67
CA THR A 95 -0.06 0.46 -15.60
C THR A 95 0.58 1.75 -16.12
N ALA A 96 1.07 1.78 -17.36
CA ALA A 96 1.56 3.00 -18.02
C ALA A 96 0.51 4.12 -18.13
N ASN A 97 -0.77 3.78 -18.11
CA ASN A 97 -1.89 4.72 -18.20
C ASN A 97 -2.34 5.25 -16.83
N GLN A 98 -1.81 4.73 -15.72
CA GLN A 98 -2.13 5.18 -14.35
C GLN A 98 -1.28 6.38 -13.93
N GLY A 99 -1.49 7.51 -14.62
CA GLY A 99 -0.71 8.73 -14.41
C GLY A 99 -0.83 9.33 -13.00
N TYR A 100 -1.94 9.08 -12.31
CA TYR A 100 -2.17 9.53 -10.93
C TYR A 100 -1.18 8.90 -9.93
N LEU A 101 -0.58 7.74 -10.23
CA LEU A 101 0.42 7.08 -9.38
C LEU A 101 1.82 7.70 -9.47
N ASN A 102 2.07 8.48 -10.54
CA ASN A 102 3.40 9.03 -10.83
C ASN A 102 3.78 10.14 -9.84
N GLY A 103 5.00 10.65 -9.96
CA GLY A 103 5.50 11.72 -9.10
C GLY A 103 4.59 12.94 -9.04
N ALA A 104 4.49 13.54 -7.85
CA ALA A 104 3.98 14.89 -7.69
C ALA A 104 4.77 15.87 -8.59
N THR A 105 4.15 16.92 -9.16
CA THR A 105 2.81 17.41 -8.83
C THR A 105 1.67 16.82 -9.67
N ALA A 106 1.99 16.07 -10.73
CA ALA A 106 1.01 15.46 -11.62
C ALA A 106 0.24 14.31 -10.93
N GLY A 107 0.95 13.39 -10.27
CA GLY A 107 0.36 12.31 -9.48
C GLY A 107 0.60 12.50 -7.97
N ILE A 108 0.54 11.39 -7.22
CA ILE A 108 0.69 11.37 -5.75
C ILE A 108 2.04 10.81 -5.26
N HIS A 109 2.94 10.43 -6.17
CA HIS A 109 4.24 9.83 -5.86
C HIS A 109 4.13 8.44 -5.22
N ALA A 110 3.11 7.64 -5.61
CA ALA A 110 2.87 6.31 -5.04
C ALA A 110 3.91 5.27 -5.48
N ARG A 111 4.33 5.28 -6.74
CA ARG A 111 5.27 4.28 -7.28
C ARG A 111 6.60 4.23 -6.54
N ASP A 112 7.13 5.39 -6.18
CA ASP A 112 8.39 5.48 -5.43
C ASP A 112 8.21 5.03 -3.98
N MET A 113 7.02 5.24 -3.38
CA MET A 113 6.72 4.75 -2.03
C MET A 113 6.67 3.22 -1.96
N TRP A 114 6.32 2.50 -3.04
CA TRP A 114 6.36 1.04 -3.05
C TRP A 114 7.77 0.46 -2.80
N THR A 115 8.82 1.28 -2.89
CA THR A 115 10.20 0.88 -2.54
C THR A 115 10.51 1.02 -1.04
N VAL A 116 9.64 1.71 -0.29
CA VAL A 116 9.73 1.87 1.17
C VAL A 116 8.99 0.71 1.83
N PRO A 117 9.56 0.06 2.86
CA PRO A 117 8.83 -0.97 3.62
C PRO A 117 7.47 -0.48 4.10
N GLY A 118 6.41 -1.27 3.85
CA GLY A 118 5.01 -0.91 4.15
C GLY A 118 4.41 0.13 3.21
N GLY A 119 5.17 0.66 2.26
CA GLY A 119 4.73 1.69 1.32
C GLY A 119 3.83 1.19 0.19
N ASP A 120 3.54 -0.10 0.15
CA ASP A 120 2.46 -0.72 -0.63
C ASP A 120 1.13 -0.76 0.13
N GLY A 121 1.09 -0.28 1.38
CA GLY A 121 -0.08 -0.33 2.26
C GLY A 121 -0.24 -1.66 3.00
N SER A 122 0.75 -2.55 2.96
CA SER A 122 0.74 -3.82 3.68
C SER A 122 0.47 -3.63 5.17
N GLY A 123 -0.38 -4.52 5.71
CA GLY A 123 -0.78 -4.48 7.12
C GLY A 123 -1.88 -3.46 7.45
N ILE A 124 -2.40 -2.74 6.47
CA ILE A 124 -3.57 -1.85 6.60
C ILE A 124 -4.77 -2.47 5.88
N THR A 125 -5.95 -2.37 6.47
CA THR A 125 -7.22 -2.70 5.80
C THR A 125 -7.87 -1.40 5.31
N ILE A 126 -8.32 -1.40 4.06
CA ILE A 126 -9.17 -0.34 3.51
C ILE A 126 -10.60 -0.86 3.47
N TYR A 127 -11.52 -0.20 4.15
CA TYR A 127 -12.94 -0.48 4.16
C TYR A 127 -13.64 0.38 3.12
N ASP A 128 -14.14 -0.24 2.06
CA ASP A 128 -14.89 0.45 1.02
C ASP A 128 -16.39 0.41 1.34
N VAL A 129 -16.98 1.58 1.57
CA VAL A 129 -18.42 1.75 1.82
C VAL A 129 -19.11 2.16 0.53
N GLU A 130 -19.72 1.17 -0.13
CA GLU A 130 -20.22 1.23 -1.51
C GLU A 130 -21.46 0.34 -1.68
N TYR A 131 -22.13 0.37 -2.84
CA TYR A 131 -23.31 -0.46 -3.13
C TYR A 131 -22.96 -1.92 -3.48
N SER A 132 -22.01 -2.15 -4.38
CA SER A 132 -21.67 -3.49 -4.86
C SER A 132 -20.33 -3.54 -5.61
N TRP A 133 -19.78 -4.75 -5.78
CA TRP A 133 -18.48 -5.00 -6.42
C TRP A 133 -18.49 -6.27 -7.26
N ASN A 134 -17.71 -6.29 -8.34
CA ASN A 134 -17.25 -7.52 -8.96
C ASN A 134 -16.04 -8.08 -8.21
N GLN A 135 -16.28 -8.93 -7.21
CA GLN A 135 -15.22 -9.59 -6.43
C GLN A 135 -14.38 -10.58 -7.26
N THR A 136 -14.91 -11.04 -8.40
CA THR A 136 -14.25 -12.04 -9.25
C THR A 136 -13.50 -11.44 -10.44
N HIS A 137 -13.34 -10.12 -10.47
CA HIS A 137 -12.52 -9.46 -11.48
C HIS A 137 -11.09 -10.03 -11.47
N GLU A 138 -10.52 -10.31 -12.64
CA GLU A 138 -9.25 -11.05 -12.77
C GLU A 138 -8.09 -10.36 -12.02
N ASP A 139 -8.16 -9.05 -11.90
CA ASP A 139 -7.14 -8.20 -11.30
C ASP A 139 -7.39 -7.84 -9.82
N LEU A 140 -8.49 -8.29 -9.24
CA LEU A 140 -8.89 -7.97 -7.85
C LEU A 140 -8.75 -9.18 -6.92
N SER A 141 -7.57 -9.82 -6.93
CA SER A 141 -7.31 -11.06 -6.17
C SER A 141 -7.65 -10.95 -4.68
N LYS A 142 -7.45 -9.77 -4.08
CA LYS A 142 -7.74 -9.52 -2.66
C LYS A 142 -9.21 -9.30 -2.32
N ALA A 143 -10.05 -8.97 -3.30
CA ALA A 143 -11.49 -8.85 -3.11
C ALA A 143 -12.21 -10.19 -3.30
N ASN A 144 -11.57 -11.14 -3.99
CA ASN A 144 -12.16 -12.43 -4.34
C ASN A 144 -12.48 -13.26 -3.09
N GLY A 145 -13.77 -13.55 -2.88
CA GLY A 145 -14.25 -14.35 -1.76
C GLY A 145 -14.24 -13.64 -0.40
N VAL A 146 -13.94 -12.33 -0.36
CA VAL A 146 -14.10 -11.54 0.87
C VAL A 146 -15.56 -11.54 1.31
N ALA A 147 -15.82 -11.84 2.57
CA ALA A 147 -17.17 -11.77 3.12
C ALA A 147 -17.62 -10.31 3.20
N LEU A 148 -18.82 -10.01 2.71
CA LEU A 148 -19.40 -8.67 2.84
C LEU A 148 -19.74 -8.40 4.32
N LEU A 149 -19.35 -7.22 4.80
CA LEU A 149 -19.66 -6.78 6.17
C LEU A 149 -21.09 -6.27 6.25
N VAL A 150 -22.00 -7.14 6.66
CA VAL A 150 -23.41 -6.84 6.89
C VAL A 150 -23.84 -7.26 8.30
N SER A 151 -24.93 -6.69 8.79
CA SER A 151 -25.50 -7.11 10.08
C SER A 151 -25.91 -8.59 10.05
N PRO A 152 -25.82 -9.33 11.16
CA PRO A 152 -26.22 -10.74 11.21
C PRO A 152 -27.66 -10.96 10.71
N GLY A 153 -27.83 -11.85 9.73
CA GLY A 153 -29.12 -12.15 9.10
C GLY A 153 -29.60 -11.14 8.05
N ASP A 154 -28.78 -10.13 7.72
CA ASP A 154 -29.00 -9.23 6.60
C ASP A 154 -28.24 -9.72 5.35
N THR A 155 -28.50 -9.09 4.21
CA THR A 155 -27.84 -9.39 2.95
C THR A 155 -27.69 -8.11 2.13
N ALA A 156 -26.54 -7.95 1.48
CA ALA A 156 -26.30 -6.83 0.57
C ALA A 156 -27.34 -6.81 -0.56
N SER A 157 -27.74 -5.61 -0.98
CA SER A 157 -28.62 -5.44 -2.14
C SER A 157 -28.12 -4.27 -2.96
N ASP A 158 -27.81 -4.52 -4.23
CA ASP A 158 -27.41 -3.48 -5.17
C ASP A 158 -28.66 -2.77 -5.74
N PRO A 159 -28.89 -1.49 -5.42
CA PRO A 159 -30.07 -0.77 -5.91
C PRO A 159 -30.00 -0.43 -7.41
N PHE A 160 -28.83 -0.57 -8.05
CA PHE A 160 -28.60 -0.18 -9.45
C PHE A 160 -28.35 -1.37 -10.38
N PHE A 161 -28.27 -2.59 -9.84
CA PHE A 161 -27.91 -3.81 -10.59
C PHE A 161 -26.64 -3.62 -11.42
N ASN A 162 -25.66 -2.89 -10.86
CA ASN A 162 -24.45 -2.49 -11.53
C ASN A 162 -23.31 -2.34 -10.52
N ASN A 163 -22.32 -3.23 -10.63
CA ASN A 163 -21.16 -3.29 -9.74
C ASN A 163 -19.90 -2.61 -10.28
N ASN A 164 -19.99 -1.88 -11.40
CA ASN A 164 -18.81 -1.29 -12.03
C ASN A 164 -18.19 -0.15 -11.20
N HIS A 165 -19.01 0.63 -10.48
CA HIS A 165 -18.52 1.76 -9.69
C HIS A 165 -17.57 1.28 -8.58
N GLY A 166 -18.06 0.40 -7.71
CA GLY A 166 -17.22 -0.20 -6.68
C GLY A 166 -16.06 -1.00 -7.25
N THR A 167 -16.23 -1.71 -8.37
CA THR A 167 -15.11 -2.38 -9.03
C THR A 167 -14.00 -1.41 -9.44
N ALA A 168 -14.34 -0.27 -10.04
CA ALA A 168 -13.38 0.75 -10.43
C ALA A 168 -12.65 1.36 -9.21
N VAL A 169 -13.36 1.59 -8.10
CA VAL A 169 -12.76 2.03 -6.83
C VAL A 169 -11.77 1.00 -6.31
N LEU A 170 -12.13 -0.29 -6.28
CA LEU A 170 -11.22 -1.35 -5.88
C LEU A 170 -9.99 -1.46 -6.80
N GLY A 171 -10.15 -1.19 -8.09
CA GLY A 171 -9.03 -1.16 -9.03
C GLY A 171 -8.02 -0.07 -8.70
N GLU A 172 -8.47 1.09 -8.23
CA GLU A 172 -7.58 2.15 -7.77
C GLU A 172 -6.90 1.79 -6.45
N LEU A 173 -7.59 1.13 -5.52
CA LEU A 173 -7.06 0.85 -4.19
C LEU A 173 -6.14 -0.38 -4.16
N ILE A 174 -6.63 -1.53 -4.63
CA ILE A 174 -6.08 -2.85 -4.31
C ILE A 174 -5.90 -3.77 -5.53
N ALA A 175 -5.96 -3.25 -6.77
CA ALA A 175 -5.63 -4.06 -7.94
C ALA A 175 -4.25 -4.71 -7.80
N THR A 176 -4.17 -5.94 -8.29
CA THR A 176 -3.07 -6.85 -8.00
C THR A 176 -1.80 -6.34 -8.68
N ASN A 177 -0.71 -6.17 -7.94
CA ASN A 177 0.59 -5.81 -8.54
C ASN A 177 1.17 -6.99 -9.32
N ASN A 178 0.86 -7.07 -10.60
CA ASN A 178 1.28 -8.10 -11.54
C ASN A 178 1.56 -7.43 -12.92
N SER A 179 1.80 -8.22 -13.98
CA SER A 179 2.07 -7.70 -15.33
C SER A 179 0.83 -7.71 -16.23
N LEU A 180 -0.35 -7.48 -15.65
CA LEU A 180 -1.66 -7.53 -16.29
C LEU A 180 -2.51 -6.38 -15.73
N GLY A 181 -3.38 -5.80 -16.56
CA GLY A 181 -4.38 -4.86 -16.08
C GLY A 181 -3.78 -3.60 -15.46
N VAL A 182 -4.12 -3.32 -14.20
CA VAL A 182 -3.73 -2.12 -13.46
C VAL A 182 -3.12 -2.51 -12.10
N THR A 183 -2.46 -1.57 -11.42
CA THR A 183 -1.95 -1.79 -10.06
C THR A 183 -2.59 -0.82 -9.08
N GLY A 184 -3.08 -1.33 -7.95
CA GLY A 184 -3.68 -0.50 -6.91
C GLY A 184 -2.65 0.41 -6.26
N ILE A 185 -3.07 1.59 -5.80
CA ILE A 185 -2.24 2.54 -5.06
C ILE A 185 -1.63 1.85 -3.84
N ALA A 186 -2.48 1.15 -3.08
CA ALA A 186 -2.14 0.40 -1.88
C ALA A 186 -2.35 -1.10 -2.14
N TRP A 187 -1.76 -1.62 -3.22
CA TRP A 187 -1.90 -3.01 -3.65
C TRP A 187 -1.50 -4.04 -2.57
N GLY A 188 -0.77 -3.63 -1.53
CA GLY A 188 -0.39 -4.40 -0.34
C GLY A 188 -1.45 -4.43 0.76
N SER A 189 -2.42 -3.50 0.78
CA SER A 189 -3.51 -3.46 1.77
C SER A 189 -4.51 -4.61 1.64
N SER A 190 -5.15 -5.00 2.75
CA SER A 190 -6.36 -5.81 2.76
C SER A 190 -7.58 -4.95 2.40
N ILE A 191 -8.70 -5.58 2.05
CA ILE A 191 -9.96 -4.89 1.75
C ILE A 191 -11.10 -5.42 2.60
N GLY A 192 -11.89 -4.52 3.19
CA GLY A 192 -13.21 -4.79 3.75
C GLY A 192 -14.28 -4.23 2.82
N LEU A 193 -15.27 -5.04 2.45
CA LEU A 193 -16.35 -4.64 1.55
C LEU A 193 -17.63 -4.42 2.36
N VAL A 194 -18.12 -3.18 2.42
CA VAL A 194 -19.16 -2.77 3.37
C VAL A 194 -20.35 -2.15 2.65
N PRO A 195 -21.42 -2.93 2.37
CA PRO A 195 -22.56 -2.45 1.62
C PRO A 195 -23.28 -1.29 2.31
N ALA A 196 -23.40 -0.15 1.64
CA ALA A 196 -24.22 0.98 2.11
C ALA A 196 -25.73 0.72 1.96
N TYR A 197 -26.11 -0.29 1.18
CA TYR A 197 -27.50 -0.70 0.94
C TYR A 197 -27.70 -2.20 1.19
N THR A 198 -28.67 -2.55 2.04
CA THR A 198 -29.01 -3.94 2.35
C THR A 198 -30.51 -4.20 2.25
N VAL A 199 -30.90 -5.47 2.24
CA VAL A 199 -32.32 -5.88 2.15
C VAL A 199 -33.11 -5.38 3.36
N ASN A 200 -32.58 -5.56 4.57
CA ASN A 200 -33.34 -5.25 5.78
C ASN A 200 -33.26 -3.77 6.18
N LEU A 201 -32.16 -3.08 5.87
CA LEU A 201 -31.93 -1.69 6.31
C LEU A 201 -32.07 -0.67 5.18
N SER A 202 -32.23 -1.12 3.93
CA SER A 202 -32.19 -0.23 2.75
C SER A 202 -30.91 0.61 2.76
N TYR A 203 -30.97 1.87 2.29
CA TYR A 203 -29.82 2.78 2.32
C TYR A 203 -29.48 3.22 3.75
N ASN A 204 -28.37 2.73 4.29
CA ASN A 204 -27.92 3.04 5.64
C ASN A 204 -26.38 3.09 5.76
N PRO A 205 -25.74 4.12 5.19
CA PRO A 205 -24.29 4.30 5.26
C PRO A 205 -23.76 4.47 6.70
N ALA A 206 -24.57 5.01 7.62
CA ALA A 206 -24.17 5.16 9.03
C ALA A 206 -23.91 3.79 9.70
N ASN A 207 -24.79 2.81 9.47
CA ASN A 207 -24.59 1.45 9.96
C ASN A 207 -23.40 0.77 9.28
N ALA A 208 -23.23 0.96 7.97
CA ALA A 208 -22.07 0.45 7.24
C ALA A 208 -20.75 0.95 7.86
N ILE A 209 -20.64 2.25 8.13
CA ILE A 209 -19.46 2.83 8.80
C ILE A 209 -19.22 2.16 10.16
N LEU A 210 -20.26 1.95 10.97
CA LEU A 210 -20.09 1.29 12.27
C LEU A 210 -19.66 -0.17 12.15
N LEU A 211 -20.08 -0.90 11.11
CA LEU A 211 -19.59 -2.26 10.85
C LEU A 211 -18.10 -2.26 10.49
N ALA A 212 -17.65 -1.28 9.68
CA ALA A 212 -16.22 -1.09 9.40
C ALA A 212 -15.43 -0.76 10.68
N VAL A 213 -15.96 0.08 11.56
CA VAL A 213 -15.32 0.40 12.86
C VAL A 213 -15.25 -0.80 13.78
N ALA A 214 -16.28 -1.65 13.79
CA ALA A 214 -16.33 -2.84 14.64
C ALA A 214 -15.37 -3.94 14.19
N ASP A 215 -15.09 -4.01 12.88
CA ASP A 215 -14.13 -4.96 12.29
C ASP A 215 -12.69 -4.43 12.30
N GLY A 216 -12.53 -3.12 12.05
CA GLY A 216 -11.25 -2.47 11.84
C GLY A 216 -10.45 -2.16 13.10
N SER A 217 -9.19 -1.81 12.88
CA SER A 217 -8.24 -1.42 13.92
C SER A 217 -7.79 0.04 13.73
N PRO A 218 -7.28 0.71 14.78
CA PRO A 218 -6.69 2.03 14.64
C PRO A 218 -5.62 2.05 13.54
N GLY A 219 -5.71 3.01 12.62
CA GLY A 219 -4.86 3.13 11.44
C GLY A 219 -5.48 2.56 10.16
N ASP A 220 -6.50 1.71 10.25
CA ASP A 220 -7.25 1.30 9.06
C ASP A 220 -8.00 2.49 8.44
N VAL A 221 -8.28 2.38 7.14
CA VAL A 221 -8.87 3.46 6.35
C VAL A 221 -10.30 3.08 5.99
N ILE A 222 -11.26 3.99 6.17
CA ILE A 222 -12.61 3.86 5.63
C ILE A 222 -12.76 4.85 4.48
N LEU A 223 -13.13 4.35 3.31
CA LEU A 223 -13.49 5.14 2.14
C LEU A 223 -15.01 5.16 1.99
N LEU A 224 -15.60 6.35 1.91
CA LEU A 224 -17.02 6.56 1.69
C LEU A 224 -17.27 7.02 0.26
N GLU A 225 -17.66 6.08 -0.59
CA GLU A 225 -18.03 6.33 -1.99
C GLU A 225 -19.52 6.65 -2.11
N GLN A 226 -19.95 7.64 -1.33
CA GLN A 226 -21.35 8.02 -1.17
C GLN A 226 -21.51 9.52 -1.30
N GLN A 227 -22.63 9.95 -1.86
CA GLN A 227 -23.00 11.36 -1.98
C GLN A 227 -24.49 11.53 -1.70
N PHE A 228 -24.89 12.72 -1.24
CA PHE A 228 -26.28 12.97 -0.83
C PHE A 228 -26.71 14.40 -1.22
N PRO A 229 -28.00 14.67 -1.48
CA PRO A 229 -28.47 16.04 -1.66
C PRO A 229 -28.27 16.89 -0.39
N VAL A 230 -27.57 18.03 -0.50
CA VAL A 230 -27.16 18.83 0.67
C VAL A 230 -27.70 20.26 0.62
N CYS A 231 -27.64 20.96 1.76
CA CYS A 231 -27.95 22.40 1.86
C CYS A 231 -29.36 22.78 1.38
N GLY A 232 -30.30 21.84 1.46
CA GLY A 232 -31.68 22.01 0.96
C GLY A 232 -31.81 21.98 -0.57
N LEU A 233 -30.75 21.59 -1.29
CA LEU A 233 -30.71 21.43 -2.74
C LEU A 233 -31.00 19.98 -3.16
N SER A 234 -31.25 19.77 -4.44
CA SER A 234 -31.21 18.44 -5.08
C SER A 234 -29.79 18.01 -5.45
N ASP A 235 -28.83 18.93 -5.38
CA ASP A 235 -27.45 18.75 -5.80
C ASP A 235 -26.62 18.01 -4.74
N TYR A 236 -25.71 17.16 -5.22
CA TYR A 236 -24.95 16.25 -4.38
C TYR A 236 -23.74 16.88 -3.70
N GLY A 237 -23.63 16.68 -2.39
CA GLY A 237 -22.48 17.02 -1.57
C GLY A 237 -22.01 15.84 -0.71
N PRO A 238 -21.14 16.11 0.30
CA PRO A 238 -20.63 15.08 1.20
C PRO A 238 -21.74 14.42 1.99
N VAL A 239 -21.65 13.10 2.18
CA VAL A 239 -22.67 12.31 2.87
C VAL A 239 -22.74 12.65 4.37
N GLU A 240 -21.68 13.24 4.94
CA GLU A 240 -21.70 13.78 6.32
C GLU A 240 -22.73 14.89 6.56
N TRP A 241 -23.44 15.37 5.54
CA TRP A 241 -24.66 16.18 5.72
C TRP A 241 -25.74 15.46 6.55
N ILE A 242 -25.83 14.15 6.42
CA ILE A 242 -26.77 13.32 7.18
C ILE A 242 -26.23 13.19 8.62
N ASN A 243 -26.99 13.66 9.61
CA ASN A 243 -26.54 13.68 11.01
C ASN A 243 -26.05 12.31 11.51
N SER A 244 -26.74 11.22 11.20
CA SER A 244 -26.33 9.87 11.62
C SER A 244 -25.03 9.43 10.97
N VAL A 245 -24.76 9.86 9.73
CA VAL A 245 -23.50 9.57 9.03
C VAL A 245 -22.37 10.37 9.63
N PHE A 246 -22.59 11.66 9.90
CA PHE A 246 -21.63 12.50 10.62
C PHE A 246 -21.22 11.87 11.97
N ASP A 247 -22.19 11.45 12.79
CA ASP A 247 -21.92 10.85 14.10
C ASP A 247 -21.16 9.52 13.97
N ALA A 248 -21.46 8.72 12.94
CA ALA A 248 -20.73 7.49 12.64
C ALA A 248 -19.29 7.76 12.19
N ILE A 249 -19.06 8.77 11.35
CA ILE A 249 -17.72 9.21 10.94
C ILE A 249 -16.93 9.69 12.16
N GLN A 250 -17.53 10.53 13.00
CA GLN A 250 -16.90 11.01 14.23
C GLN A 250 -16.55 9.86 15.17
N THR A 251 -17.41 8.85 15.25
CA THR A 251 -17.13 7.62 16.00
C THR A 251 -15.95 6.86 15.41
N ALA A 252 -15.87 6.71 14.09
CA ALA A 252 -14.78 6.03 13.40
C ALA A 252 -13.43 6.73 13.64
N THR A 253 -13.39 8.06 13.47
CA THR A 253 -12.16 8.84 13.67
C THR A 253 -11.73 8.88 15.13
N ALA A 254 -12.67 8.91 16.07
CA ALA A 254 -12.38 8.79 17.50
C ALA A 254 -11.80 7.41 17.89
N ASN A 255 -12.14 6.35 17.15
CA ASN A 255 -11.55 5.02 17.30
C ASN A 255 -10.23 4.85 16.51
N GLY A 256 -9.73 5.94 15.90
CA GLY A 256 -8.43 5.95 15.25
C GLY A 256 -8.42 5.46 13.80
N LEU A 257 -9.58 5.23 13.18
CA LEU A 257 -9.68 4.93 11.75
C LEU A 257 -9.63 6.22 10.94
N VAL A 258 -8.89 6.22 9.84
CA VAL A 258 -8.85 7.36 8.91
C VAL A 258 -10.09 7.29 8.02
N VAL A 259 -10.94 8.30 8.03
CA VAL A 259 -12.12 8.35 7.14
C VAL A 259 -11.86 9.31 5.99
N VAL A 260 -12.09 8.85 4.77
CA VAL A 260 -12.02 9.61 3.52
C VAL A 260 -13.38 9.57 2.86
N GLU A 261 -13.95 10.71 2.50
CA GLU A 261 -15.25 10.77 1.81
C GLU A 261 -15.21 11.69 0.58
N ALA A 262 -16.00 11.35 -0.42
CA ALA A 262 -16.18 12.16 -1.61
C ALA A 262 -16.90 13.49 -1.29
N ALA A 263 -16.45 14.60 -1.91
CA ALA A 263 -17.12 15.90 -1.75
C ALA A 263 -18.50 15.96 -2.42
N GLY A 264 -18.82 15.03 -3.32
CA GLY A 264 -20.06 14.99 -4.08
C GLY A 264 -19.99 15.73 -5.43
N ASN A 265 -20.80 15.27 -6.38
CA ASN A 265 -20.78 15.70 -7.77
C ASN A 265 -21.92 16.68 -8.13
N GLY A 266 -22.26 17.59 -7.21
CA GLY A 266 -23.37 18.54 -7.35
C GLY A 266 -22.98 19.98 -7.65
N ASN A 267 -21.68 20.30 -7.75
CA ASN A 267 -21.20 21.69 -7.86
C ASN A 267 -21.73 22.60 -6.74
N VAL A 268 -21.82 22.06 -5.52
CA VAL A 268 -22.34 22.79 -4.36
C VAL A 268 -21.21 23.57 -3.69
N ASP A 269 -21.41 24.88 -3.51
CA ASP A 269 -20.63 25.67 -2.55
C ASP A 269 -21.05 25.27 -1.12
N LEU A 270 -20.15 24.60 -0.40
CA LEU A 270 -20.39 24.11 0.96
C LEU A 270 -20.32 25.22 2.02
N ASP A 271 -19.84 26.41 1.65
CA ASP A 271 -19.79 27.59 2.52
C ASP A 271 -21.04 28.48 2.36
N GLN A 272 -21.93 28.16 1.42
CA GLN A 272 -23.13 28.96 1.20
C GLN A 272 -24.07 28.94 2.41
N ALA A 273 -24.83 30.03 2.60
CA ALA A 273 -25.70 30.22 3.76
C ALA A 273 -26.73 29.09 3.97
N ALA A 274 -27.19 28.45 2.90
CA ALA A 274 -28.17 27.35 2.96
C ALA A 274 -27.60 26.08 3.62
N CYS A 275 -26.28 25.91 3.63
CA CYS A 275 -25.61 24.82 4.37
C CYS A 275 -25.56 25.09 5.89
N GLY A 276 -25.88 26.30 6.34
CA GLY A 276 -25.82 26.70 7.73
C GLY A 276 -24.42 26.49 8.31
N THR A 277 -24.32 25.69 9.37
CA THR A 277 -23.03 25.35 10.00
C THR A 277 -22.62 23.89 9.76
N ALA A 278 -23.31 23.15 8.89
CA ALA A 278 -23.10 21.71 8.74
C ALA A 278 -21.66 21.37 8.29
N PHE A 279 -21.10 22.18 7.40
CA PHE A 279 -19.74 22.02 6.87
C PHE A 279 -18.72 22.97 7.49
N ASN A 280 -19.12 23.78 8.48
CA ASN A 280 -18.18 24.66 9.17
C ASN A 280 -17.35 23.84 10.17
N ARG A 281 -16.09 23.54 9.81
CA ARG A 281 -15.16 22.76 10.64
C ARG A 281 -14.97 23.30 12.05
N THR A 282 -15.11 24.60 12.26
CA THR A 282 -14.96 25.18 13.62
C THR A 282 -16.13 24.88 14.55
N VAL A 283 -17.29 24.53 13.98
CA VAL A 283 -18.52 24.18 14.70
C VAL A 283 -18.74 22.67 14.68
N ARG A 284 -18.44 22.02 13.55
CA ARG A 284 -18.79 20.64 13.27
C ARG A 284 -17.67 19.97 12.46
N ASP A 285 -16.80 19.26 13.16
CA ASP A 285 -15.70 18.46 12.58
C ASP A 285 -15.95 16.97 12.87
N SER A 286 -16.19 16.19 11.82
CA SER A 286 -16.31 14.73 11.92
C SER A 286 -14.94 14.05 12.02
N GLY A 287 -13.86 14.77 11.72
CA GLY A 287 -12.52 14.23 11.57
C GLY A 287 -12.23 13.62 10.19
N ALA A 288 -13.23 13.49 9.31
CA ALA A 288 -13.01 12.98 7.95
C ALA A 288 -12.18 13.93 7.10
N ILE A 289 -11.54 13.34 6.09
CA ILE A 289 -10.90 14.00 4.96
C ILE A 289 -11.94 14.06 3.83
N ILE A 290 -12.40 15.27 3.48
CA ILE A 290 -13.31 15.45 2.34
C ILE A 290 -12.52 15.70 1.06
N VAL A 291 -12.84 14.96 0.00
CA VAL A 291 -12.06 14.93 -1.23
C VAL A 291 -12.80 15.52 -2.43
N GLY A 292 -12.27 16.61 -2.97
CA GLY A 292 -12.75 17.22 -4.21
C GLY A 292 -12.16 16.58 -5.47
N ALA A 293 -12.82 16.82 -6.60
CA ALA A 293 -12.39 16.34 -7.90
C ALA A 293 -11.56 17.40 -8.64
N GLY A 294 -10.25 17.13 -8.72
CA GLY A 294 -9.28 17.95 -9.44
C GLY A 294 -9.01 17.46 -10.86
N GLY A 295 -8.66 18.38 -11.75
CA GLY A 295 -8.31 18.06 -13.12
C GLY A 295 -7.04 17.21 -13.22
N ALA A 296 -7.11 16.13 -14.01
CA ALA A 296 -5.95 15.37 -14.43
C ALA A 296 -5.16 16.15 -15.50
N PRO A 297 -3.81 16.16 -15.48
CA PRO A 297 -2.99 16.87 -16.48
C PRO A 297 -3.31 16.54 -17.93
N THR A 298 -3.79 15.32 -18.19
CA THR A 298 -4.07 14.79 -19.53
C THR A 298 -5.54 14.95 -19.96
N GLY A 299 -6.42 15.41 -19.07
CA GLY A 299 -7.86 15.53 -19.36
C GLY A 299 -8.43 16.95 -19.18
N SER A 300 -7.83 17.78 -18.35
CA SER A 300 -8.24 19.17 -18.12
C SER A 300 -7.06 19.96 -17.53
N SER A 301 -7.30 21.20 -17.10
CA SER A 301 -6.30 21.95 -16.36
C SER A 301 -5.95 21.23 -15.04
N ASP A 302 -4.67 20.92 -14.88
CA ASP A 302 -4.16 20.13 -13.76
C ASP A 302 -4.44 20.79 -12.40
N ARG A 303 -4.97 20.01 -11.45
CA ARG A 303 -5.32 20.45 -10.08
C ARG A 303 -6.31 21.61 -9.99
N GLU A 304 -6.97 21.98 -11.08
CA GLU A 304 -8.12 22.89 -11.05
C GLU A 304 -9.38 22.12 -10.71
N ARG A 305 -10.36 22.79 -10.09
CA ARG A 305 -11.64 22.17 -9.79
C ARG A 305 -12.36 21.75 -11.07
N LEU A 306 -12.82 20.50 -11.13
CA LEU A 306 -13.74 20.07 -12.17
C LEU A 306 -15.14 20.62 -11.89
N SER A 307 -15.85 21.07 -12.92
CA SER A 307 -17.08 21.86 -12.79
C SER A 307 -18.19 21.20 -11.99
N PHE A 308 -18.20 19.87 -11.87
CA PHE A 308 -19.18 19.12 -11.08
C PHE A 308 -18.80 18.98 -9.61
N SER A 309 -17.53 19.16 -9.23
CA SER A 309 -17.07 18.95 -7.86
C SER A 309 -17.69 19.97 -6.93
N SER A 310 -18.34 19.51 -5.87
CA SER A 310 -18.66 20.40 -4.74
C SER A 310 -17.35 20.90 -4.09
N TYR A 311 -17.39 22.09 -3.50
CA TYR A 311 -16.21 22.86 -3.09
C TYR A 311 -16.51 23.72 -1.86
N GLY A 312 -15.47 24.29 -1.25
CA GLY A 312 -15.58 25.18 -0.10
C GLY A 312 -14.56 24.85 0.98
N SER A 313 -14.53 25.65 2.04
CA SER A 313 -13.54 25.59 3.12
C SER A 313 -13.47 24.24 3.85
N ARG A 314 -14.52 23.42 3.72
CA ARG A 314 -14.60 22.09 4.31
C ARG A 314 -13.84 21.02 3.53
N VAL A 315 -13.60 21.20 2.23
CA VAL A 315 -12.88 20.22 1.39
C VAL A 315 -11.39 20.26 1.77
N ASP A 316 -10.81 19.09 2.03
CA ASP A 316 -9.44 18.96 2.55
C ASP A 316 -8.40 18.75 1.47
N LEU A 317 -8.68 17.84 0.54
CA LEU A 317 -7.74 17.34 -0.46
C LEU A 317 -8.45 17.13 -1.79
N GLN A 318 -7.66 16.95 -2.85
CA GLN A 318 -8.16 16.55 -4.16
C GLN A 318 -7.42 15.35 -4.75
N GLY A 319 -8.10 14.62 -5.62
CA GLY A 319 -7.52 13.59 -6.48
C GLY A 319 -7.74 13.88 -7.96
N TRP A 320 -7.40 12.95 -8.85
CA TRP A 320 -7.84 13.01 -10.24
C TRP A 320 -9.33 12.69 -10.29
N GLY A 321 -10.15 13.68 -10.63
CA GLY A 321 -11.60 13.51 -10.77
C GLY A 321 -12.05 13.03 -12.15
N GLN A 322 -11.11 12.68 -13.04
CA GLN A 322 -11.37 12.18 -14.39
C GLN A 322 -10.14 11.49 -14.96
N SER A 323 -10.31 10.78 -16.08
CA SER A 323 -9.22 10.09 -16.80
C SER A 323 -8.45 9.09 -15.93
N VAL A 324 -9.16 8.46 -14.99
CA VAL A 324 -8.58 7.45 -14.10
C VAL A 324 -8.62 6.08 -14.80
N MET A 325 -7.44 5.47 -14.94
CA MET A 325 -7.26 4.11 -15.44
C MET A 325 -7.43 3.10 -14.32
N THR A 326 -8.43 2.23 -14.42
CA THR A 326 -8.81 1.27 -13.38
C THR A 326 -9.59 0.07 -13.96
N THR A 327 -10.05 -0.86 -13.12
CA THR A 327 -10.91 -2.00 -13.49
C THR A 327 -12.37 -1.56 -13.68
N GLY A 328 -13.21 -2.46 -14.21
CA GLY A 328 -14.63 -2.20 -14.45
C GLY A 328 -14.94 -1.39 -15.71
N TYR A 329 -16.24 -1.15 -15.94
CA TYR A 329 -16.91 -0.43 -17.04
C TYR A 329 -16.64 -0.89 -18.49
N GLY A 330 -15.48 -1.45 -18.80
CA GLY A 330 -15.13 -1.95 -20.14
C GLY A 330 -14.98 -0.84 -21.19
N THR A 331 -14.73 0.40 -20.77
CA THR A 331 -14.61 1.55 -21.70
C THR A 331 -13.24 1.62 -22.38
N TYR A 332 -12.22 0.96 -21.82
CA TYR A 332 -10.86 0.93 -22.38
C TYR A 332 -10.50 -0.45 -22.94
N TYR A 333 -10.79 -1.51 -22.18
CA TYR A 333 -10.54 -2.88 -22.60
C TYR A 333 -11.68 -3.80 -22.21
N VAL A 334 -12.02 -4.69 -23.14
CA VAL A 334 -12.84 -5.88 -22.93
C VAL A 334 -12.14 -7.05 -23.59
N ASP A 335 -12.30 -8.25 -23.05
CA ASP A 335 -11.74 -9.47 -23.64
C ASP A 335 -12.31 -9.70 -25.05
N PRO A 336 -11.49 -9.71 -26.12
CA PRO A 336 -12.01 -9.89 -27.48
C PRO A 336 -12.61 -11.28 -27.70
N ASP A 337 -12.23 -12.30 -26.91
CA ASP A 337 -12.81 -13.65 -27.00
C ASP A 337 -14.13 -13.76 -26.24
N ASN A 338 -14.37 -12.88 -25.26
CA ASN A 338 -15.62 -12.80 -24.52
C ASN A 338 -15.92 -11.37 -24.04
N PRO A 339 -16.36 -10.46 -24.95
CA PRO A 339 -16.50 -9.04 -24.63
C PRO A 339 -17.52 -8.72 -23.53
N ILE A 340 -18.46 -9.65 -23.27
CA ILE A 340 -19.50 -9.51 -22.24
C ILE A 340 -19.04 -9.95 -20.85
N ASN A 341 -17.80 -10.42 -20.69
CA ASN A 341 -17.27 -10.87 -19.39
C ASN A 341 -16.78 -9.68 -18.54
N PRO A 342 -17.53 -9.28 -17.49
CA PRO A 342 -17.15 -8.13 -16.65
C PRO A 342 -15.91 -8.41 -15.79
N ASN A 343 -15.41 -9.64 -15.73
CA ASN A 343 -14.18 -9.97 -14.99
C ASN A 343 -12.92 -9.52 -15.72
N ARG A 344 -13.03 -9.03 -16.96
CA ARG A 344 -11.91 -8.59 -17.81
C ARG A 344 -12.17 -7.21 -18.41
N TRP A 345 -12.93 -6.38 -17.69
CA TRP A 345 -13.30 -5.03 -18.12
C TRP A 345 -12.41 -4.01 -17.44
N TYR A 346 -11.85 -3.08 -18.22
CA TYR A 346 -11.06 -1.97 -17.70
C TYR A 346 -11.55 -0.65 -18.28
N SER A 347 -11.37 0.40 -17.49
CA SER A 347 -11.81 1.76 -17.79
C SER A 347 -10.63 2.71 -17.78
N SER A 348 -10.61 3.66 -18.72
CA SER A 348 -9.70 4.81 -18.71
C SER A 348 -10.43 6.13 -18.45
N THR A 349 -11.73 6.05 -18.14
CA THR A 349 -12.64 7.19 -18.08
C THR A 349 -13.40 7.27 -16.76
N PHE A 350 -13.00 6.52 -15.74
CA PHE A 350 -13.59 6.66 -14.41
C PHE A 350 -13.38 8.09 -13.90
N ASN A 351 -14.45 8.69 -13.37
CA ASN A 351 -14.55 10.11 -13.11
C ASN A 351 -15.51 10.40 -11.95
N GLY A 352 -15.47 11.64 -11.48
CA GLY A 352 -16.23 12.11 -10.32
C GLY A 352 -15.32 12.35 -9.12
N THR A 353 -15.88 12.88 -8.04
CA THR A 353 -15.21 12.85 -6.73
C THR A 353 -14.89 11.41 -6.31
N SER A 354 -15.65 10.45 -6.82
CA SER A 354 -15.45 9.01 -6.59
C SER A 354 -14.23 8.39 -7.27
N SER A 355 -13.64 9.05 -8.27
CA SER A 355 -12.31 8.68 -8.76
C SER A 355 -11.19 9.43 -8.03
N ALA A 356 -11.53 10.45 -7.25
CA ALA A 356 -10.58 11.27 -6.52
C ALA A 356 -10.38 10.79 -5.07
N SER A 357 -11.44 10.38 -4.38
CA SER A 357 -11.39 9.88 -3.01
C SER A 357 -10.57 8.58 -2.84
N PRO A 358 -10.58 7.60 -3.76
CA PRO A 358 -9.72 6.42 -3.66
C PRO A 358 -8.23 6.78 -3.73
N ILE A 359 -7.87 7.81 -4.49
CA ILE A 359 -6.49 8.33 -4.57
C ILE A 359 -5.99 8.80 -3.21
N VAL A 360 -6.85 9.50 -2.46
CA VAL A 360 -6.53 9.98 -1.12
C VAL A 360 -6.56 8.85 -0.08
N ALA A 361 -7.54 7.94 -0.16
CA ALA A 361 -7.60 6.76 0.73
C ALA A 361 -6.39 5.84 0.56
N GLY A 362 -5.99 5.55 -0.68
CA GLY A 362 -4.76 4.81 -0.98
C GLY A 362 -3.51 5.54 -0.46
N SER A 363 -3.46 6.87 -0.58
CA SER A 363 -2.37 7.68 0.00
C SER A 363 -2.28 7.53 1.53
N ALA A 364 -3.42 7.57 2.22
CA ALA A 364 -3.46 7.36 3.67
C ALA A 364 -3.01 5.95 4.05
N ALA A 365 -3.44 4.92 3.31
CA ALA A 365 -3.06 3.54 3.54
C ALA A 365 -1.54 3.31 3.36
N ILE A 366 -0.93 3.90 2.32
CA ILE A 366 0.52 3.86 2.10
C ILE A 366 1.27 4.45 3.32
N LEU A 367 0.91 5.66 3.75
CA LEU A 367 1.60 6.32 4.87
C LEU A 367 1.43 5.53 6.18
N GLN A 368 0.25 4.96 6.39
CA GLN A 368 -0.03 4.19 7.58
C GLN A 368 0.66 2.82 7.57
N GLY A 369 0.85 2.21 6.41
CA GLY A 369 1.65 1.00 6.22
C GLY A 369 3.12 1.25 6.56
N ILE A 370 3.72 2.34 6.05
CA ILE A 370 5.10 2.74 6.40
C ILE A 370 5.21 3.02 7.90
N ALA A 371 4.22 3.70 8.48
CA ALA A 371 4.18 3.97 9.92
C ALA A 371 4.15 2.69 10.76
N LYS A 372 3.39 1.68 10.34
CA LYS A 372 3.31 0.40 11.03
C LYS A 372 4.65 -0.33 11.08
N GLU A 373 5.43 -0.28 9.99
CA GLU A 373 6.78 -0.87 9.93
C GLU A 373 7.76 -0.27 10.93
N VAL A 374 7.59 1.02 11.24
CA VAL A 374 8.42 1.73 12.24
C VAL A 374 7.79 1.75 13.64
N GLY A 375 6.68 1.04 13.84
CA GLY A 375 6.01 0.91 15.13
C GLY A 375 5.22 2.16 15.57
N ILE A 376 4.78 2.99 14.64
CA ILE A 376 3.96 4.18 14.93
C ILE A 376 2.56 4.09 14.33
N LEU A 377 1.63 4.83 14.94
CA LEU A 377 0.27 5.01 14.46
C LEU A 377 0.07 6.49 14.10
N ILE A 378 -0.33 6.78 12.86
CA ILE A 378 -0.70 8.13 12.43
C ILE A 378 -2.18 8.32 12.76
N THR A 379 -2.48 9.23 13.67
CA THR A 379 -3.88 9.51 14.02
C THR A 379 -4.62 10.15 12.85
N PRO A 380 -5.96 10.03 12.75
CA PRO A 380 -6.74 10.64 11.67
C PRO A 380 -6.48 12.14 11.51
N ALA A 381 -6.43 12.87 12.63
CA ALA A 381 -6.11 14.30 12.62
C ALA A 381 -4.70 14.59 12.08
N LYS A 382 -3.69 13.79 12.44
CA LYS A 382 -2.31 13.95 11.94
C LYS A 382 -2.20 13.57 10.47
N MET A 383 -2.90 12.52 10.02
CA MET A 383 -2.97 12.08 8.63
C MET A 383 -3.54 13.18 7.74
N ARG A 384 -4.71 13.73 8.10
CA ARG A 384 -5.33 14.87 7.41
C ARG A 384 -4.38 16.06 7.37
N THR A 385 -3.82 16.44 8.53
CA THR A 385 -2.92 17.59 8.63
C THR A 385 -1.70 17.46 7.72
N VAL A 386 -1.02 16.31 7.73
CA VAL A 386 0.20 16.14 6.94
C VAL A 386 -0.11 16.12 5.45
N LEU A 387 -1.14 15.39 5.02
CA LEU A 387 -1.51 15.33 3.60
C LEU A 387 -1.88 16.71 3.05
N VAL A 388 -2.59 17.53 3.83
CA VAL A 388 -2.93 18.92 3.46
C VAL A 388 -1.68 19.80 3.42
N GLN A 389 -0.81 19.73 4.44
CA GLN A 389 0.38 20.58 4.53
C GLN A 389 1.42 20.30 3.45
N THR A 390 1.54 19.04 3.00
CA THR A 390 2.58 18.61 2.08
C THR A 390 2.09 18.44 0.65
N GLY A 391 0.77 18.51 0.42
CA GLY A 391 0.17 18.30 -0.89
C GLY A 391 0.56 19.35 -1.94
N SER A 392 0.47 18.96 -3.20
CA SER A 392 0.63 19.85 -4.35
C SER A 392 -0.53 20.85 -4.40
N PRO A 393 -0.27 22.17 -4.35
CA PRO A 393 -1.34 23.18 -4.28
C PRO A 393 -2.34 23.10 -5.44
N GLN A 394 -3.60 23.41 -5.12
CA GLN A 394 -4.66 23.65 -6.11
C GLN A 394 -4.23 24.74 -7.09
N LEU A 395 -4.62 24.58 -8.36
CA LEU A 395 -4.49 25.59 -9.40
C LEU A 395 -5.88 26.11 -9.82
N GLY A 396 -5.89 27.07 -10.76
CA GLY A 396 -7.13 27.65 -11.28
C GLY A 396 -7.76 28.63 -10.30
N ASP A 397 -9.09 28.61 -10.24
CA ASP A 397 -9.85 29.42 -9.28
C ASP A 397 -9.74 28.82 -7.87
N THR A 398 -8.96 29.47 -7.01
CA THR A 398 -8.78 29.05 -5.61
C THR A 398 -9.88 29.54 -4.68
N THR A 399 -10.83 30.35 -5.16
CA THR A 399 -12.06 30.67 -4.43
C THR A 399 -13.03 29.48 -4.42
N GLU A 400 -12.95 28.62 -5.44
CA GLU A 400 -13.64 27.33 -5.49
C GLU A 400 -12.77 26.22 -4.86
N HIS A 401 -12.57 26.30 -3.55
CA HIS A 401 -11.59 25.48 -2.83
C HIS A 401 -11.89 23.97 -2.86
N ILE A 402 -10.91 23.16 -3.28
CA ILE A 402 -10.93 21.69 -3.22
C ILE A 402 -9.67 21.09 -2.58
N GLY A 403 -8.84 21.90 -1.93
CA GLY A 403 -7.62 21.43 -1.25
C GLY A 403 -6.48 21.02 -2.20
N PRO A 404 -5.28 20.69 -1.67
CA PRO A 404 -4.15 20.22 -2.47
C PRO A 404 -4.25 18.73 -2.82
N ARG A 405 -3.52 18.30 -3.86
CA ARG A 405 -3.37 16.88 -4.22
C ARG A 405 -2.29 16.21 -3.36
N PRO A 406 -2.47 15.00 -2.81
CA PRO A 406 -1.45 14.35 -1.99
C PRO A 406 -0.06 14.33 -2.65
N ASN A 407 0.97 14.47 -1.83
CA ASN A 407 2.37 14.26 -2.22
C ASN A 407 3.00 13.35 -1.17
N LEU A 408 3.06 12.06 -1.48
CA LEU A 408 3.49 11.04 -0.53
C LEU A 408 4.97 11.16 -0.15
N GLN A 409 5.82 11.61 -1.07
CA GLN A 409 7.23 11.84 -0.77
C GLN A 409 7.40 12.91 0.31
N GLN A 410 6.76 14.07 0.13
CA GLN A 410 6.87 15.17 1.09
C GLN A 410 6.17 14.83 2.42
N ALA A 411 5.04 14.10 2.37
CA ALA A 411 4.37 13.61 3.57
C ALA A 411 5.26 12.64 4.37
N SER A 412 5.88 11.68 3.68
CA SER A 412 6.81 10.72 4.28
C SER A 412 8.01 11.41 4.93
N LEU A 413 8.64 12.36 4.23
CA LEU A 413 9.74 13.18 4.77
C LEU A 413 9.33 14.03 5.98
N THR A 414 8.05 14.36 6.13
CA THR A 414 7.53 15.12 7.27
C THR A 414 7.17 14.22 8.45
N LEU A 415 6.77 12.97 8.19
CA LEU A 415 6.35 12.00 9.21
C LEU A 415 7.51 11.21 9.81
N PHE A 416 8.51 10.86 9.00
CA PHE A 416 9.55 9.90 9.34
C PHE A 416 10.91 10.61 9.38
N VAL A 417 11.11 11.43 10.42
CA VAL A 417 12.32 12.23 10.60
C VAL A 417 13.12 11.67 11.79
N PRO A 418 14.43 11.43 11.65
CA PRO A 418 15.28 11.02 12.78
C PRO A 418 15.41 12.14 13.83
N ASP A 419 15.84 11.76 15.03
CA ASP A 419 16.15 12.67 16.15
C ASP A 419 17.25 12.04 16.99
N LEU A 420 18.49 12.49 16.84
CA LEU A 420 19.67 11.91 17.47
C LEU A 420 20.01 12.65 18.76
N THR A 421 19.98 11.90 19.84
CA THR A 421 20.39 12.37 21.15
C THR A 421 21.72 11.77 21.56
N ALA A 422 22.50 12.52 22.33
CA ALA A 422 23.68 12.00 23.02
C ALA A 422 23.59 12.29 24.52
N THR A 423 23.83 11.27 25.34
CA THR A 423 23.88 11.41 26.81
C THR A 423 25.16 10.85 27.35
N ASN A 424 25.72 11.49 28.39
CA ASN A 424 26.98 11.09 28.98
C ASN A 424 26.81 10.66 30.44
N THR A 425 27.32 9.49 30.79
CA THR A 425 27.16 8.88 32.12
C THR A 425 28.46 8.24 32.60
N SER A 426 28.55 7.99 33.90
CA SER A 426 29.73 7.37 34.52
C SER A 426 29.33 6.28 35.49
N SER A 427 30.10 5.20 35.53
CA SER A 427 29.90 4.08 36.47
C SER A 427 30.07 4.49 37.94
N THR A 428 30.62 5.67 38.22
CA THR A 428 30.80 6.22 39.56
C THR A 428 29.85 7.39 39.87
N GLY A 429 28.87 7.65 38.98
CA GLY A 429 27.97 8.79 39.10
C GLY A 429 28.73 10.12 38.97
N SER A 430 28.58 11.01 39.95
CA SER A 430 29.16 12.37 39.93
C SER A 430 30.47 12.50 40.72
N SER A 431 31.01 11.42 41.31
CA SER A 431 32.23 11.48 42.11
C SER A 431 33.11 10.24 41.95
N GLY A 432 34.44 10.41 42.00
CA GLY A 432 35.42 9.33 41.92
C GLY A 432 36.65 9.56 42.80
N LEU A 433 37.61 8.64 42.77
CA LEU A 433 38.85 8.71 43.54
C LEU A 433 40.09 8.69 42.64
N VAL A 434 41.15 9.40 43.04
CA VAL A 434 42.45 9.34 42.37
C VAL A 434 42.96 7.90 42.31
N GLY A 435 43.37 7.47 41.12
CA GLY A 435 43.91 6.13 40.85
C GLY A 435 42.87 5.01 40.83
N VAL A 436 41.59 5.28 41.10
CA VAL A 436 40.51 4.29 40.99
C VAL A 436 39.83 4.47 39.63
N PRO A 437 39.94 3.50 38.72
CA PRO A 437 39.34 3.65 37.40
C PRO A 437 37.82 3.56 37.47
N PHE A 438 37.15 4.32 36.61
CA PHE A 438 35.73 4.19 36.32
C PHE A 438 35.50 4.10 34.81
N THR A 439 34.28 3.78 34.39
CA THR A 439 33.89 3.77 32.97
C THR A 439 33.10 5.01 32.64
N TRP A 440 33.54 5.77 31.64
CA TRP A 440 32.72 6.79 30.99
C TRP A 440 31.93 6.14 29.87
N GLN A 441 30.65 6.49 29.72
CA GLN A 441 29.77 5.97 28.70
C GLN A 441 28.96 7.10 28.05
N VAL A 442 29.14 7.25 26.73
CA VAL A 442 28.28 8.08 25.89
C VAL A 442 27.24 7.17 25.24
N THR A 443 25.95 7.44 25.45
CA THR A 443 24.86 6.76 24.73
C THR A 443 24.43 7.65 23.59
N VAL A 444 24.45 7.11 22.37
CA VAL A 444 23.88 7.74 21.19
C VAL A 444 22.58 7.01 20.86
N ALA A 445 21.48 7.74 20.71
CA ALA A 445 20.18 7.16 20.43
C ALA A 445 19.42 7.98 19.38
N ASN A 446 18.71 7.30 18.49
CA ASN A 446 17.71 7.87 17.60
C ASN A 446 16.33 7.72 18.25
N THR A 447 15.78 8.84 18.72
CA THR A 447 14.44 8.94 19.30
C THR A 447 13.38 9.36 18.29
N GLY A 448 13.79 9.66 17.06
CA GLY A 448 12.91 10.09 15.97
C GLY A 448 12.23 8.92 15.26
N THR A 449 11.23 9.25 14.45
CA THR A 449 10.41 8.29 13.70
C THR A 449 11.05 7.85 12.38
N GLY A 450 12.10 8.56 11.93
CA GLY A 450 12.89 8.22 10.76
C GLY A 450 14.20 7.51 11.10
N SER A 451 14.75 6.76 10.15
CA SER A 451 16.08 6.18 10.26
C SER A 451 17.17 7.25 10.12
N ALA A 452 18.14 7.26 11.02
CA ALA A 452 19.32 8.12 10.88
C ALA A 452 20.44 7.35 10.15
N ILE A 453 20.79 7.78 8.94
CA ILE A 453 21.77 7.12 8.09
C ILE A 453 23.06 7.93 8.04
N PHE A 454 24.14 7.38 8.59
CA PHE A 454 25.49 7.91 8.41
C PHE A 454 26.18 7.16 7.27
N GLU A 455 26.45 7.86 6.17
CA GLU A 455 27.20 7.31 5.06
C GLU A 455 28.62 6.89 5.47
N ALA A 456 29.21 5.94 4.74
CA ALA A 456 30.59 5.52 4.96
C ALA A 456 31.55 6.74 4.92
N GLY A 457 32.40 6.85 5.94
CA GLY A 457 33.34 7.93 6.17
C GLY A 457 32.80 9.09 7.02
N LYS A 458 31.50 9.16 7.31
CA LYS A 458 30.92 10.24 8.13
C LYS A 458 31.18 10.04 9.62
N THR A 459 31.35 11.16 10.32
CA THR A 459 31.52 11.18 11.78
C THR A 459 30.15 11.07 12.45
N ILE A 460 30.01 10.08 13.33
CA ILE A 460 28.77 9.82 14.08
C ILE A 460 28.78 10.57 15.41
N LEU A 461 29.90 10.53 16.14
CA LEU A 461 30.02 11.10 17.48
C LEU A 461 31.43 11.69 17.66
N ILE A 462 31.51 12.87 18.27
CA ILE A 462 32.75 13.40 18.84
C ILE A 462 32.59 13.66 20.32
N ASP A 463 33.70 13.56 21.06
CA ASP A 463 33.80 14.00 22.45
C ASP A 463 35.22 14.50 22.77
N ASN A 464 35.33 15.78 23.12
CA ASN A 464 36.57 16.41 23.55
C ASN A 464 36.78 16.19 25.07
N LEU A 465 37.51 15.13 25.40
CA LEU A 465 37.80 14.71 26.77
C LEU A 465 38.73 15.70 27.51
N PRO A 466 38.76 15.70 28.86
CA PRO A 466 39.74 16.47 29.63
C PRO A 466 41.18 16.27 29.11
N ALA A 467 41.89 17.36 28.86
CA ALA A 467 43.25 17.33 28.30
C ALA A 467 44.33 16.87 29.29
N SER A 468 44.02 16.88 30.59
CA SER A 468 44.91 16.51 31.68
C SER A 468 44.12 15.95 32.86
N GLY A 469 44.80 15.27 33.79
CA GLY A 469 44.20 14.78 35.04
C GLY A 469 43.52 13.41 34.95
N ALA A 470 43.55 12.78 33.77
CA ALA A 470 43.08 11.42 33.56
C ALA A 470 43.88 10.71 32.46
N ILE A 471 43.90 9.38 32.51
CA ILE A 471 44.38 8.50 31.44
C ILE A 471 43.17 7.73 30.90
N TYR A 472 43.05 7.66 29.57
CA TYR A 472 41.92 7.00 28.88
C TYR A 472 42.34 5.64 28.31
N GLY A 473 41.50 4.63 28.51
CA GLY A 473 41.60 3.35 27.82
C GLY A 473 41.01 3.41 26.41
N ALA A 474 41.21 2.35 25.62
CA ALA A 474 40.60 2.25 24.29
C ALA A 474 39.06 2.27 24.39
N PRO A 475 38.36 3.03 23.52
CA PRO A 475 36.91 3.02 23.47
C PRO A 475 36.38 1.73 22.83
N THR A 476 35.22 1.29 23.32
CA THR A 476 34.48 0.16 22.77
C THR A 476 33.04 0.58 22.48
N VAL A 477 32.51 0.08 21.36
CA VAL A 477 31.09 0.20 21.03
C VAL A 477 30.39 -1.04 21.59
N ASN A 478 29.33 -0.84 22.38
CA ASN A 478 28.57 -1.91 22.98
C ASN A 478 27.07 -1.58 23.02
N ASN A 479 26.26 -2.59 23.36
CA ASN A 479 24.81 -2.46 23.54
C ASN A 479 24.09 -1.83 22.33
N SER A 480 24.51 -2.19 21.12
CA SER A 480 23.84 -1.75 19.90
C SER A 480 22.46 -2.41 19.78
N VAL A 481 21.42 -1.60 19.70
CA VAL A 481 20.02 -2.02 19.54
C VAL A 481 19.47 -1.33 18.30
N ASN A 482 18.87 -2.08 17.39
CA ASN A 482 18.33 -1.56 16.12
C ASN A 482 19.35 -0.68 15.36
N VAL A 483 20.58 -1.17 15.22
CA VAL A 483 21.64 -0.51 14.45
C VAL A 483 22.13 -1.44 13.35
N THR A 484 21.83 -1.08 12.11
CA THR A 484 22.35 -1.79 10.93
C THR A 484 23.82 -1.45 10.75
N ASN A 485 24.64 -2.46 10.48
CA ASN A 485 26.10 -2.37 10.35
C ASN A 485 26.80 -1.80 11.60
N ALA A 486 26.32 -2.16 12.81
CA ALA A 486 26.91 -1.69 14.07
C ALA A 486 28.42 -1.94 14.20
N ALA A 487 28.94 -3.02 13.59
CA ALA A 487 30.37 -3.34 13.58
C ALA A 487 31.23 -2.30 12.83
N ASN A 488 30.62 -1.49 11.96
CA ASN A 488 31.28 -0.42 11.22
C ASN A 488 31.38 0.89 12.02
N ILE A 489 30.81 0.95 13.23
CA ILE A 489 31.03 2.08 14.14
C ILE A 489 32.42 1.92 14.76
N VAL A 490 33.39 2.68 14.26
CA VAL A 490 34.76 2.63 14.75
C VAL A 490 35.06 3.88 15.56
N CYS A 491 35.34 3.70 16.85
CA CYS A 491 35.68 4.77 17.78
C CYS A 491 37.16 4.74 18.14
N THR A 492 37.81 5.90 18.19
CA THR A 492 39.21 6.03 18.64
C THR A 492 39.38 7.24 19.54
N ILE A 493 40.33 7.19 20.48
CA ILE A 493 40.76 8.34 21.29
C ILE A 493 42.17 8.72 20.87
N VAL A 494 42.32 9.89 20.25
CA VAL A 494 43.62 10.44 19.83
C VAL A 494 43.77 11.85 20.39
N ALA A 495 44.88 12.13 21.09
CA ALA A 495 45.14 13.42 21.73
C ALA A 495 43.95 13.91 22.60
N ASN A 496 43.35 13.01 23.39
CA ASN A 496 42.18 13.27 24.24
C ASN A 496 40.91 13.70 23.46
N ASN A 497 40.76 13.29 22.20
CA ASN A 497 39.54 13.45 21.43
C ASN A 497 39.02 12.08 21.05
N LEU A 498 37.82 11.75 21.54
CA LEU A 498 37.06 10.61 21.07
C LEU A 498 36.38 11.01 19.75
N SER A 499 36.51 10.15 18.74
CA SER A 499 35.78 10.26 17.47
C SER A 499 35.30 8.89 17.05
N CYS A 500 34.02 8.79 16.70
CA CYS A 500 33.39 7.60 16.15
C CYS A 500 32.93 7.89 14.71
N THR A 501 33.25 6.99 13.79
CA THR A 501 32.94 7.12 12.35
C THR A 501 32.26 5.87 11.81
N ALA A 502 31.37 6.03 10.83
CA ALA A 502 30.88 4.93 10.01
C ALA A 502 31.99 4.48 9.05
N ASN A 503 32.74 3.43 9.38
CA ASN A 503 33.91 3.00 8.61
C ASN A 503 33.61 1.80 7.71
N GLY A 504 33.82 1.93 6.40
CA GLY A 504 33.70 0.84 5.43
C GLY A 504 32.28 0.53 4.93
N ALA A 505 31.24 0.96 5.64
CA ALA A 505 29.85 0.86 5.19
C ALA A 505 28.98 1.93 5.89
N ASN A 506 27.78 2.17 5.36
CA ASN A 506 26.79 3.03 6.00
C ASN A 506 26.35 2.42 7.32
N VAL A 507 26.21 3.26 8.35
CA VAL A 507 25.65 2.89 9.65
C VAL A 507 24.26 3.51 9.75
N THR A 508 23.25 2.71 10.11
CA THR A 508 21.88 3.20 10.27
C THR A 508 21.39 2.95 11.68
N LEU A 509 21.01 4.02 12.39
CA LEU A 509 20.26 3.91 13.64
C LEU A 509 18.79 3.89 13.28
N GLY A 510 18.14 2.75 13.50
CA GLY A 510 16.72 2.59 13.21
C GLY A 510 15.84 3.51 14.05
N PRO A 511 14.59 3.73 13.63
CA PRO A 511 13.68 4.68 14.26
C PRO A 511 13.34 4.26 15.69
N ILE A 512 13.16 5.26 16.57
CA ILE A 512 12.70 5.21 17.97
C ILE A 512 13.63 4.48 18.96
N THR A 513 14.22 3.38 18.52
CA THR A 513 14.93 2.39 19.35
C THR A 513 16.40 2.25 18.96
N GLY A 514 16.82 2.82 17.83
CA GLY A 514 18.20 2.76 17.36
C GLY A 514 19.13 3.40 18.37
N GLN A 515 20.02 2.62 18.98
CA GLN A 515 20.98 3.15 19.94
C GLN A 515 22.27 2.33 19.98
N PHE A 516 23.35 2.98 20.40
CA PHE A 516 24.58 2.30 20.80
C PHE A 516 25.27 3.08 21.92
N LYS A 517 26.20 2.42 22.60
CA LYS A 517 26.97 3.00 23.70
C LYS A 517 28.45 2.95 23.37
N VAL A 518 29.14 4.07 23.60
CA VAL A 518 30.59 4.16 23.53
C VAL A 518 31.14 4.22 24.94
N SER A 519 31.88 3.19 25.33
CA SER A 519 32.41 3.05 26.69
C SER A 519 33.93 3.05 26.68
N PHE A 520 34.57 3.75 27.62
CA PHE A 520 36.02 3.70 27.81
C PHE A 520 36.38 3.87 29.29
N LYS A 521 37.49 3.24 29.68
CA LYS A 521 38.01 3.33 31.04
C LYS A 521 38.71 4.67 31.25
N VAL A 522 38.49 5.29 32.40
CA VAL A 522 39.12 6.55 32.81
C VAL A 522 39.82 6.32 34.14
N THR A 523 41.12 6.61 34.20
CA THR A 523 41.90 6.55 35.45
C THR A 523 42.32 7.96 35.86
N PRO A 524 41.68 8.56 36.88
CA PRO A 524 42.05 9.89 37.35
C PRO A 524 43.46 9.91 37.94
N THR A 525 44.29 10.87 37.56
CA THR A 525 45.67 10.99 38.03
C THR A 525 45.85 12.05 39.11
N VAL A 526 44.88 12.98 39.24
CA VAL A 526 44.89 14.06 40.25
C VAL A 526 43.49 14.30 40.80
N GLY A 527 43.42 14.88 42.00
CA GLY A 527 42.14 15.34 42.57
C GLY A 527 41.69 16.64 41.88
N GLY A 528 40.38 16.85 41.76
CA GLY A 528 39.81 18.00 41.05
C GLY A 528 38.52 17.65 40.31
N SER A 529 38.23 18.37 39.23
CA SER A 529 37.06 18.14 38.40
C SER A 529 37.48 17.60 37.03
N LEU A 530 36.87 16.49 36.59
CA LEU A 530 36.94 16.03 35.21
C LEU A 530 35.66 16.47 34.50
N ARG A 531 35.74 17.56 33.73
CA ARG A 531 34.65 18.07 32.90
C ARG A 531 34.72 17.46 31.51
N ASN A 532 33.66 16.77 31.11
CA ASN A 532 33.48 16.25 29.76
C ASN A 532 32.18 16.85 29.17
N PRO A 533 32.22 17.54 28.03
CA PRO A 533 33.43 17.87 27.29
C PRO A 533 34.30 18.88 28.08
N ARG A 534 35.60 18.96 27.77
CA ARG A 534 36.49 19.98 28.36
C ARG A 534 35.97 21.40 28.08
N THR A 535 36.48 22.41 28.79
CA THR A 535 36.13 23.82 28.48
C THR A 535 36.43 24.13 27.02
N ASN A 536 35.47 24.78 26.34
CA ASN A 536 35.49 25.02 24.88
C ASN A 536 35.53 23.75 24.00
N GLY A 537 35.36 22.58 24.59
CA GLY A 537 35.20 21.32 23.89
C GLY A 537 33.73 20.99 23.61
N LEU A 538 33.52 20.03 22.72
CA LEU A 538 32.22 19.56 22.26
C LEU A 538 32.11 18.04 22.47
N CYS A 539 30.93 17.62 22.92
CA CYS A 539 30.47 16.23 22.92
C CYS A 539 29.14 16.26 22.17
N ARG A 540 29.07 15.67 20.97
CA ARG A 540 27.92 15.81 20.07
C ARG A 540 27.80 14.62 19.12
N VAL A 541 26.59 14.07 19.01
CA VAL A 541 26.19 13.18 17.90
C VAL A 541 25.86 14.03 16.68
N ASP A 542 26.21 13.52 15.49
CA ASP A 542 26.13 14.25 14.23
C ASP A 542 26.74 15.66 14.28
N PRO A 543 28.04 15.78 14.54
CA PRO A 543 28.69 17.09 14.68
C PRO A 543 28.74 17.89 13.38
N GLN A 544 28.43 17.28 12.23
CA GLN A 544 28.48 17.90 10.92
C GLN A 544 27.08 18.17 10.34
N ALA A 545 26.01 17.83 11.07
CA ALA A 545 24.61 17.92 10.61
C ALA A 545 24.42 17.25 9.24
N VAL A 546 24.98 16.04 9.07
CA VAL A 546 24.88 15.28 7.82
C VAL A 546 23.59 14.47 7.75
N VAL A 547 22.97 14.20 8.89
CA VAL A 547 21.61 13.67 9.02
C VAL A 547 20.72 14.86 9.35
N SER A 548 19.65 15.07 8.58
CA SER A 548 18.66 16.09 8.92
C SER A 548 17.72 15.56 9.99
N GLU A 549 17.64 16.25 11.12
CA GLU A 549 16.91 15.80 12.30
C GLU A 549 15.68 16.67 12.58
N SER A 550 14.75 16.12 13.36
CA SER A 550 13.60 16.90 13.85
C SER A 550 13.99 17.89 14.95
N ASN A 551 15.13 17.68 15.64
CA ASN A 551 15.63 18.59 16.66
C ASN A 551 17.17 18.60 16.81
N GLU A 552 17.85 19.46 16.07
CA GLU A 552 19.32 19.64 16.11
C GLU A 552 19.91 20.16 17.45
N ASN A 553 19.06 20.48 18.43
CA ASN A 553 19.45 21.12 19.68
C ASN A 553 19.67 20.14 20.85
N ASN A 554 19.30 18.86 20.71
CA ASN A 554 19.43 17.84 21.78
C ASN A 554 20.62 16.87 21.55
N ASN A 555 21.44 17.11 20.53
CA ASN A 555 22.57 16.27 20.17
C ASN A 555 23.80 16.39 21.09
N ASN A 556 23.83 17.43 21.94
CA ASN A 556 24.97 17.71 22.81
C ASN A 556 24.93 16.87 24.09
N CYS A 557 26.08 16.29 24.45
CA CYS A 557 26.28 15.55 25.69
C CYS A 557 27.20 16.28 26.67
N GLY A 558 27.12 15.94 27.95
CA GLY A 558 28.06 16.45 28.95
C GLY A 558 27.84 15.91 30.35
N GLN A 559 28.93 15.77 31.09
CA GLN A 559 28.97 15.36 32.48
C GLN A 559 30.22 15.91 33.17
N THR A 560 30.12 16.19 34.47
CA THR A 560 31.27 16.55 35.31
C THR A 560 31.39 15.57 36.47
N ILE A 561 32.61 15.10 36.74
CA ILE A 561 32.90 14.16 37.83
C ILE A 561 33.90 14.79 38.79
N ILE A 562 33.58 14.79 40.08
CA ILE A 562 34.46 15.31 41.13
C ILE A 562 35.37 14.20 41.65
N ILE A 563 36.68 14.35 41.44
CA ILE A 563 37.71 13.40 41.86
C ILE A 563 38.31 13.82 43.20
N ARG A 564 38.16 12.95 44.21
CA ARG A 564 38.71 13.13 45.55
C ARG A 564 40.02 12.35 45.72
N LYS A 565 40.91 12.86 46.58
CA LYS A 565 42.11 12.13 47.00
C LYS A 565 41.73 11.09 48.07
N LYS A 566 42.47 9.98 48.15
CA LYS A 566 42.36 9.05 49.27
C LYS A 566 42.94 9.72 50.52
N THR A 567 42.20 9.72 51.62
CA THR A 567 42.69 10.13 52.93
C THR A 567 43.00 8.88 53.74
N TYR A 568 44.24 8.75 54.22
CA TYR A 568 44.64 7.67 55.11
C TYR A 568 44.65 8.20 56.55
N LEU A 569 43.80 7.64 57.41
CA LEU A 569 43.70 8.01 58.82
C LEU A 569 44.20 6.83 59.66
N PRO A 570 45.39 6.92 60.29
CA PRO A 570 45.81 5.91 61.25
C PRO A 570 44.92 5.99 62.49
N LEU A 571 44.24 4.89 62.82
CA LEU A 571 43.45 4.76 64.05
C LEU A 571 44.38 4.34 65.19
N LEU A 572 44.43 5.17 66.23
CA LEU A 572 45.06 4.83 67.51
C LEU A 572 43.95 4.44 68.49
N SER A 573 43.84 3.16 68.84
CA SER A 573 43.03 2.76 70.01
C SER A 573 43.87 2.95 71.27
N LYS A 574 43.35 3.69 72.25
CA LYS A 574 43.86 3.59 73.62
C LYS A 574 43.23 2.35 74.24
N ASN A 575 44.08 1.42 74.70
CA ASN A 575 43.67 0.37 75.64
C ASN A 575 43.26 0.99 76.97
#